data_AF-A0A535NGC1-F1
#
_entry.id   AF-A0A535NGC1-F1
#
_cell.length_a   1.000
_cell.length_b   1.000
_cell.length_c   1.000
_cell.angle_alpha   90.00
_cell.angle_beta   90.00
_cell.angle_gamma   90.00
#
_symmetry.space_group_name_H-M   'P 1'
#
loop_
_entity.id
_entity.type
_entity.pdbx_description
1 polymer ?
#
loop_
_entity_poly.entity_id
_entity_poly.type
_entity_poly.pdbx_seq_one_letter_code
_entity_poly.pdbx_strand_id
1 'polypeptide(L)'
;MPTSIERWALAKLGKGRFMGRVQEGATVMVDQFRKLMKAPLLLAWTSALTLINFIAMGAQLWLVMLSLAHRVPITQAVAANSTSQVAGILSTLPFGIGSQDAILVTVFAGYGVTVSLAASAAVLMRATTTIPLALAGLAAYLMVEKPEARPAMEVE
;
A
#
# COMPACT_ATOMS: atom_id res chain seq x y z
N MET A 1 -41.46 -15.11 -4.45
CA MET A 1 -40.80 -15.24 -5.77
C MET A 1 -39.98 -13.98 -6.00
N PRO A 2 -38.67 -14.06 -6.29
CA PRO A 2 -37.83 -12.88 -6.45
C PRO A 2 -38.26 -12.07 -7.69
N THR A 3 -38.29 -10.75 -7.54
CA THR A 3 -38.81 -9.83 -8.56
C THR A 3 -37.85 -9.73 -9.76
N SER A 4 -38.36 -9.29 -10.92
CA SER A 4 -37.58 -9.17 -12.16
C SER A 4 -36.34 -8.27 -12.02
N ILE A 5 -36.37 -7.32 -11.10
CA ILE A 5 -35.28 -6.37 -10.81
C ILE A 5 -34.14 -7.08 -10.04
N GLU A 6 -34.45 -7.98 -9.11
CA GLU A 6 -33.43 -8.77 -8.38
C GLU A 6 -32.70 -9.73 -9.32
N ARG A 7 -33.39 -10.34 -10.29
CA ARG A 7 -32.75 -11.19 -11.32
C ARG A 7 -31.84 -10.41 -12.25
N TRP A 8 -32.22 -9.19 -12.63
CA TRP A 8 -31.37 -8.32 -13.45
C TRP A 8 -30.14 -7.83 -12.68
N ALA A 9 -30.31 -7.44 -11.41
CA ALA A 9 -29.21 -7.05 -10.54
C ALA A 9 -28.26 -8.23 -10.28
N LEU A 10 -28.77 -9.43 -9.98
CA LEU A 10 -27.98 -10.64 -9.77
C LEU A 10 -27.29 -11.16 -11.04
N ALA A 11 -27.87 -10.94 -12.22
CA ALA A 11 -27.24 -11.25 -13.50
C ALA A 11 -26.09 -10.26 -13.82
N LYS A 12 -26.24 -8.98 -13.45
CA LYS A 12 -25.21 -7.95 -13.62
C LYS A 12 -24.10 -8.02 -12.54
N LEU A 13 -24.46 -8.49 -11.35
CA LEU A 13 -23.59 -8.97 -10.26
C LEU A 13 -23.10 -10.42 -10.49
N GLY A 14 -23.41 -11.00 -11.66
CA GLY A 14 -23.02 -12.34 -12.06
C GLY A 14 -21.52 -12.52 -11.90
N LYS A 15 -21.17 -13.26 -10.86
CA LYS A 15 -19.83 -13.59 -10.37
C LYS A 15 -18.78 -13.90 -11.44
N GLY A 16 -19.14 -14.24 -12.67
CA GLY A 16 -18.20 -14.53 -13.75
C GLY A 16 -17.32 -13.35 -14.20
N ARG A 17 -17.85 -12.11 -14.29
CA ARG A 17 -17.10 -11.01 -14.92
C ARG A 17 -16.08 -10.35 -14.00
N PHE A 18 -16.41 -10.20 -12.72
CA PHE A 18 -15.48 -9.70 -11.71
C PHE A 18 -14.45 -10.77 -11.34
N MET A 19 -14.89 -12.00 -11.10
CA MET A 19 -13.98 -13.11 -10.77
C MET A 19 -13.05 -13.45 -11.94
N GLY A 20 -13.53 -13.35 -13.19
CA GLY A 20 -12.71 -13.49 -14.39
C GLY A 20 -11.60 -12.45 -14.48
N ARG A 21 -11.90 -11.17 -14.21
CA ARG A 21 -10.87 -10.10 -14.19
C ARG A 21 -9.86 -10.27 -13.06
N VAL A 22 -10.31 -10.73 -11.89
CA VAL A 22 -9.41 -11.01 -10.75
C VAL A 22 -8.50 -12.20 -11.06
N GLN A 23 -9.04 -13.27 -11.65
CA GLN A 23 -8.27 -14.44 -12.08
C GLN A 23 -7.25 -14.07 -13.17
N GLU A 24 -7.66 -13.30 -14.17
CA GLU A 24 -6.78 -12.79 -15.22
C GLU A 24 -5.69 -11.87 -14.66
N GLY A 25 -6.04 -10.97 -13.74
CA GLY A 25 -5.05 -10.15 -13.03
C GLY A 25 -4.05 -11.00 -12.24
N ALA A 26 -4.52 -12.05 -11.57
CA ALA A 26 -3.66 -12.95 -10.79
C ALA A 26 -2.71 -13.77 -11.68
N THR A 27 -3.18 -14.30 -12.81
CA THR A 27 -2.32 -15.03 -13.75
C THR A 27 -1.26 -14.11 -14.36
N VAL A 28 -1.64 -12.90 -14.79
CA VAL A 28 -0.70 -11.89 -15.28
C VAL A 28 0.34 -11.54 -14.21
N MET A 29 -0.08 -11.33 -12.96
CA MET A 29 0.84 -11.06 -11.85
C MET A 29 1.86 -12.20 -11.66
N VAL A 30 1.41 -13.46 -11.68
CA VAL A 30 2.29 -14.63 -11.53
C VAL A 30 3.29 -14.72 -12.69
N ASP A 31 2.85 -14.45 -13.91
CA ASP A 31 3.72 -14.47 -15.08
C ASP A 31 4.77 -13.35 -15.05
N GLN A 32 4.39 -12.14 -14.63
CA GLN A 32 5.33 -11.02 -14.47
C GLN A 32 6.31 -11.28 -13.34
N PHE A 33 5.85 -11.84 -12.22
CA PHE A 33 6.73 -12.23 -11.12
C PHE A 33 7.75 -13.28 -11.57
N ARG A 34 7.31 -14.30 -12.33
CA ARG A 34 8.21 -15.30 -12.91
C ARG A 34 9.22 -14.70 -13.88
N LYS A 35 8.83 -13.70 -14.68
CA LYS A 35 9.76 -12.97 -15.56
C LYS A 35 10.79 -12.19 -14.74
N LEU A 36 10.37 -11.50 -13.68
CA LEU A 36 11.28 -10.77 -12.80
C LEU A 36 12.29 -11.70 -12.11
N MET A 37 11.85 -12.86 -11.62
CA MET A 37 12.76 -13.86 -11.04
C MET A 37 13.82 -14.37 -12.02
N LYS A 38 13.53 -14.36 -13.32
CA LYS A 38 14.50 -14.74 -14.37
C LYS A 38 15.46 -13.61 -14.76
N ALA A 39 15.23 -12.38 -14.29
CA ALA A 39 16.05 -11.22 -14.57
C ALA A 39 16.79 -10.77 -13.29
N PRO A 40 17.93 -11.40 -12.93
CA PRO A 40 18.55 -11.24 -11.62
C PRO A 40 18.99 -9.79 -11.34
N LEU A 41 19.45 -9.06 -12.36
CA LEU A 41 19.86 -7.66 -12.21
C LEU A 41 18.67 -6.75 -11.88
N LEU A 42 17.54 -6.93 -12.59
CA LEU A 42 16.32 -6.16 -12.32
C LEU A 42 15.77 -6.49 -10.93
N LEU A 43 15.74 -7.77 -10.56
CA LEU A 43 15.30 -8.21 -9.24
C LEU A 43 16.16 -7.58 -8.13
N ALA A 44 17.48 -7.62 -8.26
CA ALA A 44 18.41 -7.03 -7.30
C ALA A 44 18.19 -5.52 -7.17
N TRP A 45 18.05 -4.81 -8.30
CA TRP A 45 17.82 -3.38 -8.32
C TRP A 45 16.48 -3.00 -7.65
N THR A 46 15.39 -3.67 -8.01
CA THR A 46 14.08 -3.40 -7.40
C THR A 46 14.06 -3.72 -5.91
N SER A 47 14.77 -4.78 -5.49
CA SER A 47 14.89 -5.16 -4.08
C SER A 47 15.71 -4.14 -3.30
N ALA A 48 16.82 -3.66 -3.87
CA ALA A 48 17.66 -2.63 -3.26
C ALA A 48 16.90 -1.31 -3.10
N LEU A 49 16.17 -0.86 -4.13
CA LEU A 49 15.32 0.33 -4.04
C LEU A 49 14.24 0.18 -2.96
N THR A 50 13.63 -1.01 -2.86
CA THR A 50 12.63 -1.30 -1.82
C THR A 50 13.25 -1.22 -0.42
N LEU A 51 14.43 -1.81 -0.22
CA LEU A 51 15.16 -1.74 1.05
C LEU A 51 15.52 -0.30 1.43
N ILE A 52 16.01 0.49 0.48
CA ILE A 52 16.32 1.91 0.68
C ILE A 52 15.05 2.66 1.11
N ASN A 53 13.92 2.41 0.46
CA ASN A 53 12.64 3.01 0.83
C ASN A 53 12.23 2.66 2.26
N PHE A 54 12.35 1.38 2.66
CA PHE A 54 12.03 0.92 4.01
C PHE A 54 12.90 1.59 5.08
N ILE A 55 14.21 1.72 4.81
CA ILE A 55 15.15 2.42 5.69
C ILE A 55 14.81 3.90 5.78
N ALA A 56 14.55 4.56 4.66
CA ALA A 56 14.19 5.98 4.62
C ALA A 56 12.90 6.26 5.42
N MET A 57 11.88 5.44 5.26
CA MET A 57 10.64 5.56 6.04
C MET A 57 10.85 5.25 7.53
N GLY A 58 11.72 4.29 7.86
CA GLY A 58 12.13 4.03 9.24
C GLY A 58 12.88 5.21 9.87
N ALA A 59 13.75 5.87 9.10
CA ALA A 59 14.42 7.09 9.52
C ALA A 59 13.44 8.26 9.72
N GLN A 60 12.41 8.38 8.88
CA GLN A 60 11.34 9.37 9.08
C GLN A 60 10.60 9.12 10.40
N LEU A 61 10.23 7.87 10.70
CA LEU A 61 9.62 7.53 11.99
C LEU A 61 10.57 7.85 13.15
N TRP A 62 11.86 7.57 13.00
CA TRP A 62 12.86 7.92 14.01
C TRP A 62 12.89 9.43 14.28
N LEU A 63 12.83 10.27 13.24
CA LEU A 63 12.73 11.72 13.39
C LEU A 63 11.43 12.16 14.08
N VAL A 64 10.30 11.50 13.78
CA VAL A 64 9.03 11.72 14.49
C VAL A 64 9.16 11.39 15.97
N MET A 65 9.80 10.27 16.33
CA MET A 65 10.04 9.92 17.73
C MET A 65 10.93 10.95 18.44
N LEU A 66 11.98 11.44 17.76
CA LEU A 66 12.81 12.52 18.29
C LEU A 66 12.01 13.82 18.52
N SER A 67 11.07 14.15 17.63
CA SER A 67 10.21 15.32 17.79
C SER A 67 9.29 15.23 19.02
N LEU A 68 8.94 14.00 19.42
CA LEU A 68 8.17 13.72 20.63
C LEU A 68 9.06 13.62 21.89
N ALA A 69 10.31 14.09 21.81
CA ALA A 69 11.32 14.01 22.88
C ALA A 69 11.60 12.58 23.37
N HIS A 70 11.31 11.55 22.56
CA HIS A 70 11.55 10.16 22.92
C HIS A 70 12.61 9.53 22.02
N ARG A 71 13.66 9.00 22.65
CA ARG A 71 14.81 8.43 21.93
C ARG A 71 14.67 6.92 21.86
N VAL A 72 14.39 6.42 20.67
CA VAL A 72 14.54 5.00 20.32
C VAL A 72 15.77 4.81 19.42
N PRO A 73 16.47 3.68 19.51
CA PRO A 73 17.47 3.30 18.52
C PRO A 73 16.88 3.35 17.11
N ILE A 74 17.64 3.86 16.13
CA ILE A 74 17.19 3.92 14.74
C ILE A 74 16.81 2.53 14.19
N THR A 75 17.52 1.48 14.63
CA THR A 75 17.23 0.09 14.27
C THR A 75 15.84 -0.35 14.75
N GLN A 76 15.41 0.07 15.94
CA GLN A 76 14.05 -0.21 16.44
C GLN A 76 13.00 0.55 15.64
N ALA A 77 13.24 1.82 15.29
CA ALA A 77 12.32 2.58 14.45
C ALA A 77 12.18 1.96 13.05
N VAL A 78 13.29 1.56 12.43
CA VAL A 78 13.28 0.87 11.13
C VAL A 78 12.54 -0.47 11.23
N ALA A 79 12.80 -1.28 12.26
CA ALA A 79 12.13 -2.55 12.46
C ALA A 79 10.62 -2.39 12.68
N ALA A 80 10.21 -1.47 13.57
CA ALA A 80 8.81 -1.19 13.86
C ALA A 80 8.07 -0.66 12.63
N ASN A 81 8.66 0.31 11.93
CA ASN A 81 8.09 0.85 10.70
C ASN A 81 7.96 -0.24 9.62
N SER A 82 9.01 -1.02 9.36
CA SER A 82 9.00 -2.09 8.35
C SER A 82 7.94 -3.15 8.65
N THR A 83 7.87 -3.59 9.91
CA THR A 83 6.87 -4.58 10.34
C THR A 83 5.45 -4.04 10.15
N SER A 84 5.22 -2.78 10.55
CA SER A 84 3.92 -2.12 10.38
C SER A 84 3.53 -1.95 8.91
N GLN A 85 4.47 -1.61 8.04
CA GLN A 85 4.22 -1.42 6.61
C GLN A 85 3.85 -2.75 5.93
N VAL A 86 4.53 -3.85 6.27
CA VAL A 86 4.16 -5.17 5.75
C VAL A 86 2.73 -5.52 6.16
N ALA A 87 2.34 -5.26 7.41
CA ALA A 87 0.97 -5.44 7.85
C ALA A 87 -0.04 -4.52 7.14
N GLY A 88 0.38 -3.31 6.77
CA GLY A 88 -0.39 -2.39 5.92
C GLY A 88 -0.57 -2.93 4.50
N ILE A 89 0.49 -3.45 3.89
CA ILE A 89 0.49 -4.01 2.51
C ILE A 89 -0.37 -5.27 2.43
N LEU A 90 -0.33 -6.12 3.44
CA LEU A 90 -1.15 -7.34 3.51
C LEU A 90 -2.62 -7.06 3.86
N SER A 91 -2.94 -5.84 4.29
CA SER A 91 -4.29 -5.44 4.66
C SER A 91 -5.13 -5.08 3.43
N THR A 92 -6.43 -5.34 3.53
CA THR A 92 -7.41 -4.88 2.53
C THR A 92 -7.86 -3.44 2.78
N LEU A 93 -7.38 -2.81 3.85
CA LEU A 93 -7.75 -1.44 4.21
C LEU A 93 -6.96 -0.43 3.37
N PRO A 94 -7.62 0.63 2.87
CA PRO A 94 -6.94 1.66 2.07
C PRO A 94 -5.84 2.31 2.89
N PHE A 95 -4.67 2.48 2.27
CA PHE A 95 -3.45 3.01 2.91
C PHE A 95 -3.00 2.25 4.17
N GLY A 96 -3.49 1.02 4.40
CA GLY A 96 -3.23 0.26 5.61
C GLY A 96 -3.71 0.96 6.89
N ILE A 97 -4.70 1.87 6.79
CA ILE A 97 -5.22 2.61 7.95
C ILE A 97 -5.74 1.60 8.98
N GLY A 98 -5.37 1.82 10.25
CA GLY A 98 -5.74 0.93 11.35
C GLY A 98 -4.79 -0.24 11.50
N SER A 99 -4.58 -1.07 10.46
CA SER A 99 -3.71 -2.26 10.58
C SER A 99 -2.24 -1.89 10.78
N GLN A 100 -1.71 -0.98 9.96
CA GLN A 100 -0.34 -0.50 10.11
C GLN A 100 -0.15 0.23 11.44
N ASP A 101 -1.12 1.07 11.83
CA ASP A 101 -1.04 1.86 13.06
C ASP A 101 -1.08 0.97 14.32
N ALA A 102 -1.97 -0.04 14.33
CA ALA A 102 -2.08 -0.99 15.43
C ALA A 102 -0.80 -1.82 15.59
N ILE A 103 -0.22 -2.30 14.48
CA ILE A 103 1.05 -3.05 14.52
C ILE A 103 2.20 -2.16 14.97
N LEU A 104 2.28 -0.91 14.49
CA LEU A 104 3.30 0.04 14.93
C LEU A 104 3.24 0.24 16.46
N VAL A 105 2.04 0.52 16.98
CA VAL A 105 1.79 0.70 18.42
C VAL A 105 2.16 -0.56 19.20
N THR A 106 1.78 -1.74 18.70
CA THR A 106 2.05 -3.02 19.36
C THR A 106 3.55 -3.31 19.43
N VAL A 107 4.27 -3.13 18.31
CA VAL A 107 5.72 -3.36 18.27
C VAL A 107 6.45 -2.38 19.19
N PHE A 108 6.08 -1.10 19.18
CA PHE A 108 6.69 -0.12 20.08
C PHE A 108 6.36 -0.34 21.54
N ALA A 109 5.15 -0.79 21.87
CA ALA A 109 4.82 -1.23 23.22
C ALA A 109 5.72 -2.38 23.67
N GLY A 110 6.03 -3.32 22.76
CA GLY A 110 7.01 -4.38 22.99
C GLY A 110 8.45 -3.86 23.25
N TYR A 111 8.79 -2.67 22.76
CA TYR A 111 10.06 -1.98 23.06
C TYR A 111 9.99 -1.10 24.31
N GLY A 112 8.87 -1.10 25.05
CA GLY A 112 8.68 -0.31 26.27
C GLY A 112 8.22 1.14 26.02
N VAL A 113 7.84 1.49 24.79
CA VAL A 113 7.25 2.80 24.47
C VAL A 113 5.79 2.81 24.93
N THR A 114 5.33 3.89 25.54
CA THR A 114 3.92 3.96 25.98
C THR A 114 2.97 3.95 24.79
N VAL A 115 1.80 3.32 24.95
CA VAL A 115 0.78 3.23 23.89
C VAL A 115 0.37 4.62 23.39
N SER A 116 0.19 5.58 24.31
CA SER A 116 -0.17 6.96 23.94
C SER A 116 0.90 7.63 23.06
N LEU A 117 2.17 7.42 23.37
CA LEU A 117 3.28 8.00 22.61
C LEU A 117 3.41 7.32 21.24
N ALA A 118 3.33 6.00 21.18
CA ALA A 118 3.37 5.24 19.94
C ALA A 118 2.17 5.58 19.01
N ALA A 119 0.98 5.76 19.58
CA ALA A 119 -0.20 6.18 18.82
C ALA A 119 -0.04 7.61 18.29
N SER A 120 0.56 8.50 19.08
CA SER A 120 0.89 9.86 18.63
C SER A 120 1.89 9.84 17.47
N ALA A 121 2.90 8.98 17.53
CA ALA A 121 3.84 8.79 16.44
C ALA A 121 3.16 8.24 15.17
N ALA A 122 2.23 7.29 15.30
CA ALA A 122 1.44 6.78 14.17
C ALA A 122 0.65 7.90 13.48
N VAL A 123 -0.06 8.73 14.25
CA VAL A 123 -0.83 9.87 13.72
C VAL A 123 0.09 10.89 13.04
N LEU A 124 1.22 11.24 13.65
CA LEU A 124 2.18 12.16 13.05
C LEU A 124 2.79 11.60 11.77
N MET A 125 3.08 10.30 11.71
CA MET A 125 3.53 9.65 10.49
C MET A 125 2.49 9.77 9.36
N ARG A 126 1.20 9.63 9.66
CA ARG A 126 0.15 9.85 8.64
C ARG A 126 0.13 11.29 8.13
N ALA A 127 0.28 12.26 9.04
CA ALA A 127 0.30 13.67 8.70
C ALA A 127 1.51 14.05 7.84
N THR A 128 2.68 13.46 8.08
CA THR A 128 3.93 13.81 7.37
C THR A 128 4.19 12.99 6.11
N THR A 129 3.56 11.81 5.97
CA THR A 129 3.82 10.91 4.84
C THR A 129 2.55 10.61 4.04
N THR A 130 1.56 9.97 4.67
CA THR A 130 0.40 9.40 3.96
C THR A 130 -0.47 10.48 3.34
N ILE A 131 -0.80 11.55 4.10
CA ILE A 131 -1.64 12.63 3.58
C ILE A 131 -0.95 13.39 2.43
N PRO A 132 0.30 13.86 2.58
CA PRO A 132 1.01 14.50 1.46
C PRO A 132 1.10 13.61 0.21
N LEU A 133 1.36 12.32 0.39
CA LEU A 133 1.51 11.38 -0.72
C LEU A 133 0.16 11.09 -1.40
N ALA A 134 -0.93 11.00 -0.64
CA ALA A 134 -2.27 10.85 -1.19
C ALA A 134 -2.68 12.11 -2.00
N LEU A 135 -2.38 13.30 -1.49
CA LEU A 135 -2.62 14.57 -2.20
C LEU A 135 -1.79 14.67 -3.48
N ALA A 136 -0.50 14.31 -3.42
CA ALA A 136 0.37 14.29 -4.58
C ALA A 136 -0.12 13.28 -5.64
N GLY A 137 -0.57 12.10 -5.22
CA GLY A 137 -1.16 11.09 -6.11
C GLY A 137 -2.45 11.58 -6.77
N LEU A 138 -3.32 12.26 -6.02
CA LEU A 138 -4.54 12.86 -6.56
C LEU A 138 -4.21 13.96 -7.58
N ALA A 139 -3.27 14.85 -7.25
CA ALA A 139 -2.83 15.90 -8.16
C ALA A 139 -2.27 15.32 -9.46
N ALA A 140 -1.40 14.31 -9.35
CA ALA A 140 -0.85 13.61 -10.50
C ALA A 140 -1.94 12.96 -11.35
N TYR A 141 -2.93 12.33 -10.73
CA TYR A 141 -4.07 11.73 -11.44
C TYR A 141 -4.89 12.76 -12.22
N LEU A 142 -5.15 13.93 -11.64
CA LEU A 142 -5.90 15.01 -12.30
C LEU A 142 -5.15 15.64 -13.47
N MET A 143 -3.82 15.49 -13.51
CA MET A 143 -2.95 15.99 -14.59
C MET A 143 -2.79 15.00 -15.75
N VAL A 144 -3.23 13.74 -15.60
CA VAL A 144 -3.16 12.76 -16.69
C VAL A 144 -4.18 13.12 -17.77
N GLU A 145 -3.68 13.51 -18.94
CA GLU A 145 -4.51 13.69 -20.14
C GLU A 145 -5.20 12.37 -20.51
N LYS A 146 -6.52 12.42 -20.76
CA LYS A 146 -7.24 11.24 -21.25
C LYS A 146 -6.76 10.96 -22.67
N PRO A 147 -6.32 9.73 -22.99
CA PRO A 147 -6.02 9.37 -24.37
C PRO A 147 -7.27 9.59 -25.22
N GLU A 148 -7.15 10.32 -26.33
CA GLU A 148 -8.20 10.35 -27.34
C GLU A 148 -8.52 8.91 -27.74
N ALA A 149 -9.81 8.55 -27.70
CA ALA A 149 -10.25 7.22 -28.09
C ALA A 149 -9.79 6.97 -29.52
N ARG A 150 -8.79 6.09 -29.71
CA ARG A 150 -8.38 5.64 -31.04
C ARG A 150 -9.64 5.13 -31.75
N PRO A 151 -10.04 5.72 -32.89
CA PRO A 151 -11.17 5.20 -33.65
C PRO A 151 -10.88 3.73 -33.96
N ALA A 152 -11.88 2.88 -33.71
CA ALA A 152 -11.80 1.46 -34.02
C ALA A 152 -11.36 1.34 -35.48
N MET A 153 -10.22 0.70 -35.72
CA MET A 153 -9.79 0.43 -37.09
C MET A 153 -10.87 -0.43 -37.72
N GLU A 154 -11.57 0.13 -38.71
CA GLU A 154 -12.43 -0.63 -39.60
C GLU A 154 -11.53 -1.66 -40.27
N VAL A 155 -11.79 -2.93 -39.94
CA VAL A 155 -11.22 -4.07 -40.64
C VAL A 155 -12.05 -4.21 -41.91
N GLU A 156 -11.49 -3.76 -43.03
CA GLU A 156 -11.97 -4.07 -44.39
C GLU A 156 -11.65 -5.52 -44.76
#